data_AF-A0A5C1Y7D0-F1
#
_entry.id   AF-A0A5C1Y7D0-F1
#
_cell.length_a   1.000
_cell.length_b   1.000
_cell.length_c   1.000
_cell.angle_alpha   90.00
_cell.angle_beta   90.00
_cell.angle_gamma   90.00
#
_symmetry.space_group_name_H-M   'P 1'
#
loop_
_entity.id
_entity.type
_entity.pdbx_description
1 polymer ?
#
loop_
_entity_poly.entity_id
_entity_poly.type
_entity_poly.pdbx_seq_one_letter_code
_entity_poly.pdbx_strand_id
1 'polypeptide(L)'
;MTLIHESLPSELPDALLSEFTATRVGFDCPQPLWDDDTSPFVLLEAALRAGGASGRLVRLVVAGGVVVGAERIESLLGRRIPARIRDAAARFAASTGTAAAAFGIDLVVDDGDRWWFGGATALSNAPITTPRRAPAGGS
;
A
#
# COMPACT_ATOMS: atom_id res chain seq x y z
N MET A 1 26.69 -24.36 14.88
CA MET A 1 25.25 -24.04 14.84
C MET A 1 25.13 -22.78 14.00
N THR A 2 24.97 -22.96 12.68
CA THR A 2 25.01 -21.87 11.70
C THR A 2 23.58 -21.36 11.52
N LEU A 3 23.32 -20.12 11.93
CA LEU A 3 22.06 -19.45 11.62
C LEU A 3 22.02 -19.20 10.12
N ILE A 4 21.20 -19.98 9.41
CA ILE A 4 20.85 -19.69 8.03
C ILE A 4 20.07 -18.39 8.07
N HIS A 5 20.68 -17.31 7.58
CA HIS A 5 20.00 -16.06 7.31
C HIS A 5 19.09 -16.34 6.10
N GLU A 6 17.91 -16.92 6.33
CA GLU A 6 16.86 -16.96 5.31
C GLU A 6 16.46 -15.51 5.07
N SER A 7 17.06 -14.90 4.05
CA SER A 7 16.51 -13.73 3.39
C SER A 7 15.13 -14.14 2.90
N LEU A 8 14.09 -13.74 3.64
CA LEU A 8 12.72 -13.76 3.15
C LEU A 8 12.72 -13.14 1.75
N PRO A 9 12.05 -13.74 0.75
CA PRO A 9 12.01 -13.16 -0.59
C PRO A 9 11.53 -11.71 -0.46
N SER A 10 12.38 -10.75 -0.81
CA SER A 10 12.06 -9.32 -0.78
C SER A 10 11.18 -8.89 -1.95
N GLU A 11 10.64 -9.86 -2.67
CA GLU A 11 9.84 -9.66 -3.86
C GLU A 11 8.38 -9.70 -3.44
N LEU A 12 7.73 -8.56 -3.61
CA LEU A 12 6.29 -8.45 -3.63
C LEU A 12 5.69 -9.42 -4.65
N PRO A 13 4.39 -9.74 -4.52
CA PRO A 13 3.70 -10.44 -5.59
C PRO A 13 3.86 -9.63 -6.88
N ASP A 14 4.17 -10.32 -7.97
CA ASP A 14 4.07 -9.83 -9.35
C ASP A 14 2.83 -8.94 -9.53
N ALA A 15 2.92 -7.90 -10.34
CA ALA A 15 1.86 -6.90 -10.46
C ALA A 15 0.50 -7.52 -10.86
N LEU A 16 0.49 -8.59 -11.68
CA LEU A 16 -0.73 -9.33 -12.01
C LEU A 16 -1.29 -10.07 -10.78
N LEU A 17 -0.42 -10.67 -9.98
CA LEU A 17 -0.84 -11.36 -8.75
C LEU A 17 -1.38 -10.36 -7.72
N SER A 18 -0.77 -9.18 -7.63
CA SER A 18 -1.25 -8.09 -6.78
C SER A 18 -2.62 -7.58 -7.22
N GLU A 19 -2.83 -7.34 -8.52
CA GLU A 19 -4.13 -6.96 -9.09
C GLU A 19 -5.22 -8.00 -8.82
N PHE A 20 -4.92 -9.26 -9.12
CA PHE A 20 -5.84 -10.38 -8.90
C PHE A 20 -6.23 -10.50 -7.43
N THR A 21 -5.24 -10.43 -6.53
CA THR A 21 -5.46 -10.49 -5.09
C THR A 21 -6.30 -9.30 -4.61
N ALA A 22 -5.96 -8.09 -5.05
CA ALA A 22 -6.67 -6.87 -4.67
C ALA A 22 -8.15 -6.91 -5.09
N THR A 23 -8.42 -7.35 -6.33
CA THR A 23 -9.78 -7.54 -6.84
C THR A 23 -10.55 -8.54 -5.99
N ARG A 24 -9.94 -9.69 -5.66
CA ARG A 24 -10.60 -10.75 -4.87
C ARG A 24 -10.94 -10.33 -3.44
N VAL A 25 -10.16 -9.43 -2.84
CA VAL A 25 -10.39 -8.98 -1.46
C VAL A 25 -11.30 -7.76 -1.35
N GLY A 26 -11.72 -7.20 -2.50
CA GLY A 26 -12.73 -6.14 -2.61
C GLY A 26 -12.19 -4.73 -2.80
N PHE A 27 -10.95 -4.57 -3.29
CA PHE A 27 -10.49 -3.26 -3.76
C PHE A 27 -11.06 -2.92 -5.14
N ASP A 28 -11.31 -1.63 -5.37
CA ASP A 28 -11.61 -1.14 -6.71
C ASP A 28 -10.30 -1.17 -7.54
N CYS A 29 -10.19 -2.08 -8.51
CA CYS A 29 -8.99 -2.24 -9.34
C CYS A 29 -9.31 -1.80 -10.77
N PRO A 30 -8.79 -0.66 -11.23
CA PRO A 30 -8.97 -0.26 -12.63
C PRO A 30 -8.12 -1.13 -13.54
N GLN A 31 -8.64 -1.41 -14.75
CA GLN A 31 -7.94 -2.25 -15.72
C GLN A 31 -6.60 -1.60 -16.12
N PRO A 32 -5.46 -2.27 -15.89
CA PRO A 32 -4.16 -1.79 -16.31
C PRO A 32 -4.00 -1.97 -17.83
N LEU A 33 -3.21 -1.09 -18.45
CA LEU A 33 -2.75 -1.30 -19.82
C LEU A 33 -1.41 -2.01 -19.75
N TRP A 34 -1.39 -3.27 -20.18
CA TRP A 34 -0.19 -4.09 -20.25
C TRP A 34 0.31 -4.08 -21.71
N ASP A 35 1.31 -3.27 -22.00
CA ASP A 35 2.06 -3.21 -23.25
C ASP A 35 3.58 -3.43 -23.03
N ASP A 36 4.34 -3.57 -24.12
CA ASP A 36 5.79 -3.86 -24.04
C ASP A 36 6.62 -2.70 -23.44
N ASP A 37 6.05 -1.49 -23.37
CA ASP A 37 6.65 -0.29 -22.78
C ASP A 37 6.05 0.05 -21.39
N THR A 38 5.44 -0.94 -20.74
CA THR A 38 4.67 -0.72 -19.52
C THR A 38 5.55 -0.23 -18.38
N SER A 39 5.11 0.87 -17.77
CA SER A 39 5.68 1.43 -16.55
C SER A 39 5.81 0.37 -15.45
N PRO A 40 6.89 0.38 -14.65
CA PRO A 40 7.00 -0.49 -13.47
C PRO A 40 5.91 -0.21 -12.42
N PHE A 41 5.13 0.85 -12.58
CA PHE A 41 4.02 1.25 -11.72
C PHE A 41 2.65 1.19 -12.41
N VAL A 42 2.46 0.27 -13.35
CA VAL A 42 1.23 0.13 -14.17
C VAL A 42 -0.08 0.18 -13.37
N LEU A 43 -0.13 -0.43 -12.18
CA LEU A 43 -1.31 -0.40 -11.30
C LEU A 43 -1.57 0.99 -10.75
N LEU A 44 -0.51 1.70 -10.33
CA LEU A 44 -0.61 3.06 -9.83
C LEU A 44 -1.05 4.02 -10.93
N GLU A 45 -0.53 3.85 -12.15
CA GLU A 45 -0.94 4.66 -13.30
C GLU A 45 -2.41 4.42 -13.67
N ALA A 46 -2.87 3.18 -13.63
CA ALA A 46 -4.28 2.84 -13.81
C ALA A 46 -5.16 3.49 -12.71
N ALA A 47 -4.71 3.44 -11.45
CA ALA A 47 -5.39 4.06 -10.32
C ALA A 47 -5.45 5.59 -10.43
N LEU A 48 -4.36 6.24 -10.83
CA LEU A 48 -4.31 7.69 -11.07
C LEU A 48 -5.23 8.10 -12.21
N ARG A 49 -5.25 7.32 -13.30
CA ARG A 49 -6.15 7.55 -14.43
C ARG A 49 -7.63 7.42 -14.01
N ALA A 50 -7.95 6.41 -13.21
CA ALA A 50 -9.31 6.19 -12.70
C ALA A 50 -9.75 7.28 -11.71
N GLY A 51 -8.84 7.74 -10.84
CA GLY A 51 -9.10 8.83 -9.90
C GLY A 51 -9.21 10.21 -10.56
N GLY A 52 -8.70 10.37 -11.79
CA GLY A 52 -8.76 11.59 -12.57
C GLY A 52 -8.06 12.78 -11.88
N ALA A 53 -8.49 13.99 -12.22
CA ALA A 53 -7.88 15.22 -11.70
C ALA A 53 -8.00 15.40 -10.17
N SER A 54 -8.98 14.74 -9.55
CA SER A 54 -9.20 14.76 -8.10
C SER A 54 -8.41 13.68 -7.34
N GLY A 55 -7.79 12.74 -8.05
CA GLY A 55 -7.16 11.56 -7.45
C GLY A 55 -6.00 11.94 -6.53
N ARG A 56 -6.08 11.49 -5.27
CA ARG A 56 -5.02 11.69 -4.26
C ARG A 56 -4.39 10.35 -3.90
N LEU A 57 -3.07 10.27 -4.01
CA LEU A 57 -2.32 9.09 -3.58
C LEU A 57 -2.26 9.01 -2.04
N VAL A 58 -2.58 7.84 -1.52
CA VAL A 58 -2.56 7.50 -0.10
C VAL A 58 -1.89 6.15 0.06
N ARG A 59 -1.01 6.02 1.06
CA ARG A 59 -0.44 4.73 1.43
C ARG A 59 -1.01 4.26 2.76
N LEU A 60 -1.71 3.13 2.76
CA LEU A 60 -2.07 2.42 3.98
C LEU A 60 -0.90 1.53 4.38
N VAL A 61 -0.48 1.60 5.65
CA VAL A 61 0.48 0.63 6.20
C VAL A 61 -0.32 -0.43 6.94
N VAL A 62 -0.11 -1.70 6.61
CA VAL A 62 -0.75 -2.82 7.30
C VAL A 62 0.33 -3.64 7.99
N ALA A 63 0.13 -3.90 9.28
CA ALA A 63 1.00 -4.75 10.08
C ALA A 63 0.14 -5.66 10.96
N GLY A 64 0.44 -6.97 10.98
CA GLY A 64 -0.36 -7.94 11.73
C GLY A 64 -1.84 -7.98 11.31
N GLY A 65 -2.14 -7.67 10.04
CA GLY A 65 -3.51 -7.60 9.52
C GLY A 65 -4.30 -6.35 9.90
N VAL A 66 -3.66 -5.34 10.52
CA VAL A 66 -4.32 -4.09 10.93
C VAL A 66 -3.70 -2.89 10.22
N VAL A 67 -4.54 -1.93 9.80
CA VAL A 67 -4.08 -0.65 9.26
C VAL A 67 -3.49 0.19 10.39
N VAL A 68 -2.19 0.47 10.32
CA VAL A 68 -1.44 1.28 11.28
C VAL A 68 -1.50 2.75 10.88
N GLY A 69 -1.65 3.65 11.87
CA GLY A 69 -1.64 5.09 11.63
C GLY A 69 -2.89 5.62 10.91
N ALA A 70 -4.00 4.88 10.95
CA ALA A 70 -5.26 5.25 10.29
C ALA A 70 -5.71 6.68 10.63
N GLU A 71 -5.65 7.09 11.90
CA GLU A 71 -6.05 8.44 12.34
C GLU A 71 -5.27 9.56 11.63
N ARG A 72 -3.97 9.37 11.41
CA ARG A 72 -3.13 10.34 10.70
C ARG A 72 -3.55 10.44 9.23
N ILE A 73 -3.83 9.31 8.60
CA ILE A 73 -4.29 9.25 7.21
C ILE A 73 -5.66 9.94 7.09
N GLU A 74 -6.57 9.64 8.00
CA GLU A 74 -7.91 10.24 8.03
C GLU A 74 -7.86 11.75 8.25
N SER A 75 -6.97 12.23 9.12
CA SER A 75 -6.74 13.66 9.33
C SER A 75 -6.23 14.36 8.07
N LEU A 76 -5.26 13.74 7.35
CA LEU A 76 -4.71 14.31 6.11
C LEU A 76 -5.74 14.31 4.96
N LEU A 77 -6.61 13.30 4.92
CA LEU A 77 -7.68 13.21 3.92
C LEU A 77 -8.91 14.04 4.27
N GLY A 78 -9.05 14.46 5.53
CA GLY A 78 -10.25 15.10 6.04
C GLY A 78 -11.49 14.20 6.02
N ARG A 79 -11.31 12.88 5.97
CA ARG A 79 -12.39 11.88 5.91
C ARG A 79 -11.93 10.53 6.48
N ARG A 80 -12.90 9.68 6.86
CA ARG A 80 -12.62 8.35 7.41
C ARG A 80 -12.22 7.36 6.32
N ILE A 81 -11.35 6.41 6.65
CA ILE A 81 -11.08 5.23 5.82
C ILE A 81 -12.29 4.30 5.94
N PRO A 82 -13.00 3.97 4.85
CA PRO A 82 -14.17 3.11 4.92
C PRO A 82 -13.82 1.73 5.49
N ALA A 83 -14.75 1.13 6.26
CA ALA A 83 -14.56 -0.21 6.82
C ALA A 83 -14.23 -1.25 5.74
N ARG A 84 -14.90 -1.17 4.57
CA ARG A 84 -14.62 -2.04 3.40
C ARG A 84 -13.15 -2.02 2.98
N ILE A 85 -12.48 -0.87 3.07
CA ILE A 85 -11.09 -0.68 2.67
C ILE A 85 -10.14 -1.25 3.73
N ARG A 86 -10.46 -1.08 5.01
CA ARG A 86 -9.71 -1.70 6.12
C ARG A 86 -9.78 -3.23 6.07
N ASP A 87 -10.98 -3.77 5.81
CA ASP A 87 -11.20 -5.21 5.69
C ASP A 87 -10.51 -5.79 4.45
N ALA A 88 -10.56 -5.08 3.31
CA ALA A 88 -9.83 -5.46 2.10
C ALA A 88 -8.32 -5.49 2.34
N ALA A 89 -7.78 -4.48 3.03
CA ALA A 89 -6.36 -4.40 3.39
C ALA A 89 -5.93 -5.56 4.30
N ALA A 90 -6.76 -5.92 5.30
CA ALA A 90 -6.51 -7.06 6.17
C ALA A 90 -6.54 -8.40 5.41
N ARG A 91 -7.52 -8.59 4.51
CA ARG A 91 -7.62 -9.80 3.67
C ARG A 91 -6.49 -9.89 2.65
N PHE A 92 -6.03 -8.75 2.12
CA PHE A 92 -4.85 -8.69 1.26
C PHE A 92 -3.62 -9.21 2.00
N ALA A 93 -3.39 -8.73 3.24
CA ALA A 93 -2.32 -9.19 4.14
C ALA A 93 -2.24 -10.72 4.25
N ALA A 94 -3.41 -11.31 4.49
CA ALA A 94 -3.55 -12.73 4.72
C ALA A 94 -3.30 -13.54 3.44
N SER A 95 -3.71 -13.00 2.29
CA SER A 95 -3.62 -13.67 0.99
C SER A 95 -2.20 -13.69 0.43
N THR A 96 -1.37 -12.70 0.76
CA THR A 96 0.03 -12.63 0.31
C THR A 96 0.98 -13.48 1.17
N GLY A 97 0.49 -14.16 2.22
CA GLY A 97 1.32 -14.99 3.10
C GLY A 97 2.29 -14.18 3.98
N THR A 98 2.18 -12.85 3.98
CA THR A 98 3.07 -11.92 4.69
C THR A 98 2.50 -11.50 6.04
N ALA A 99 1.74 -12.36 6.72
CA ALA A 99 1.03 -12.01 7.96
C ALA A 99 1.95 -11.46 9.07
N ALA A 100 3.24 -11.79 9.04
CA ALA A 100 4.26 -11.30 9.98
C ALA A 100 5.03 -10.05 9.51
N ALA A 101 4.89 -9.64 8.24
CA ALA A 101 5.61 -8.51 7.67
C ALA A 101 4.68 -7.30 7.46
N ALA A 102 5.21 -6.10 7.64
CA ALA A 102 4.47 -4.88 7.31
C ALA A 102 4.47 -4.67 5.79
N PHE A 103 3.38 -4.14 5.25
CA PHE A 103 3.30 -3.76 3.84
C PHE A 103 2.56 -2.43 3.66
N GLY A 104 2.99 -1.66 2.68
CA GLY A 104 2.27 -0.53 2.15
C GLY A 104 1.26 -1.00 1.10
N ILE A 105 0.04 -0.49 1.13
CA ILE A 105 -0.90 -0.53 0.01
C ILE A 105 -1.03 0.90 -0.49
N ASP A 106 -0.71 1.11 -1.77
CA ASP A 106 -0.93 2.38 -2.44
C ASP A 106 -2.37 2.41 -2.98
N LEU A 107 -3.09 3.49 -2.66
CA LEU A 107 -4.46 3.73 -3.07
C LEU A 107 -4.56 5.13 -3.68
N VAL A 108 -5.41 5.30 -4.69
CA VAL A 108 -5.82 6.61 -5.19
C VAL A 108 -7.26 6.86 -4.77
N VAL A 109 -7.49 7.96 -4.06
CA VAL A 109 -8.81 8.34 -3.55
C VAL A 109 -9.33 9.54 -4.33
N ASP A 110 -10.55 9.46 -4.85
CA ASP A 110 -11.20 10.58 -5.54
C ASP A 110 -12.23 11.32 -4.64
N ASP A 111 -12.81 12.40 -5.17
CA ASP A 111 -13.82 13.18 -4.45
C ASP A 111 -15.16 12.44 -4.29
N GLY A 112 -15.39 11.38 -5.07
CA GLY A 112 -16.54 10.49 -4.98
C GLY A 112 -16.39 9.36 -3.96
N ASP A 113 -15.32 9.37 -3.16
CA ASP A 113 -14.99 8.35 -2.16
C ASP A 113 -14.77 6.95 -2.76
N ARG A 114 -14.25 6.89 -4.00
CA ARG A 114 -13.71 5.66 -4.58
C ARG A 114 -12.24 5.51 -4.22
N TRP A 115 -11.82 4.28 -3.98
CA TRP A 115 -10.50 3.94 -3.47
C TRP A 115 -9.86 2.91 -4.41
N TRP A 116 -9.09 3.42 -5.37
CA TRP A 116 -8.49 2.63 -6.45
C TRP A 116 -7.18 2.00 -5.99
N PHE A 117 -7.02 0.70 -6.13
CA PHE A 117 -5.77 0.01 -5.81
C PHE A 117 -4.67 0.39 -6.79
N GLY A 118 -3.57 0.94 -6.27
CA GLY A 118 -2.40 1.36 -7.02
C GLY A 118 -1.18 0.46 -6.85
N GLY A 119 -1.26 -0.56 -6.00
CA GLY A 119 -0.17 -1.51 -5.78
C GLY A 119 0.08 -1.80 -4.30
N ALA A 120 1.03 -2.70 -4.05
CA ALA A 120 1.49 -3.03 -2.72
C ALA A 120 3.02 -3.01 -2.66
N THR A 121 3.57 -2.70 -1.48
CA THR A 121 5.01 -2.73 -1.23
C THR A 121 5.35 -3.41 0.09
N ALA A 122 6.19 -4.45 0.08
CA ALA A 122 6.66 -5.09 1.29
C ALA A 122 7.59 -4.12 2.00
N LEU A 123 7.32 -3.84 3.27
CA LEU A 123 8.17 -2.98 4.08
C LEU A 123 9.15 -3.87 4.83
N SER A 124 10.45 -3.65 4.61
CA SER A 124 11.48 -4.36 5.38
C SER A 124 11.30 -4.04 6.87
N ASN A 125 11.45 -5.04 7.74
CA ASN A 125 11.46 -4.87 9.21
C ASN A 125 12.67 -4.09 9.75
N ALA A 126 13.38 -3.32 8.91
CA ALA A 126 14.42 -2.42 9.38
C ALA A 126 13.79 -1.43 10.37
N PRO A 127 14.41 -1.19 11.55
CA PRO A 127 13.87 -0.26 12.52
C PRO A 127 13.67 1.09 11.83
N ILE A 128 12.44 1.61 11.91
CA ILE A 128 12.12 2.97 11.46
C ILE A 128 12.91 3.90 12.39
N THR A 129 14.12 4.26 12.00
CA THR A 129 14.87 5.33 12.65
C THR A 129 14.13 6.61 12.31
N THR A 130 13.41 7.15 13.29
CA THR A 130 12.89 8.51 13.23
C THR A 130 14.06 9.42 12.82
N PRO A 131 13.90 10.29 11.79
CA PRO A 131 14.96 11.23 11.48
C PRO A 131 15.23 12.06 12.73
N ARG A 132 16.44 11.92 13.28
CA ARG A 132 16.90 12.71 14.42
C ARG A 132 16.79 14.16 14.01
N ARG A 133 15.88 14.91 14.63
CA ARG A 133 15.81 16.36 14.48
C ARG A 133 17.22 16.88 14.80
N ALA A 134 17.87 17.52 13.84
CA ALA A 134 19.14 18.18 14.11
C ALA A 134 18.91 19.14 15.30
N PRO A 135 19.82 19.18 16.29
CA PRO A 135 19.71 20.17 17.35
C PRO A 135 19.63 21.54 16.68
N ALA A 136 18.58 22.31 17.02
CA ALA A 136 18.53 23.71 16.65
C ALA A 136 19.78 24.35 17.23
N GLY A 137 20.67 24.84 16.35
CA GLY A 137 21.85 25.58 16.76
C GLY A 137 21.41 26.74 17.63
N GLY A 138 21.68 26.64 18.93
CA GLY A 138 21.60 27.78 19.83
C GLY A 138 22.68 28.77 19.43
N SER A 139 22.26 29.99 19.13
CA SER A 139 23.13 31.16 19.04
C SER A 139 23.55 31.61 20.44
#